data_AF-A0A4U1D3K0-F1
#
_entry.id   AF-A0A4U1D3K0-F1
#
_cell.length_a   1.000
_cell.length_b   1.000
_cell.length_c   1.000
_cell.angle_alpha   90.00
_cell.angle_beta   90.00
_cell.angle_gamma   90.00
#
_symmetry.space_group_name_H-M   'P 1'
#
loop_
_entity.id
_entity.type
_entity.pdbx_description
1 polymer ?
#
loop_
_entity_poly.entity_id
_entity_poly.type
_entity_poly.pdbx_seq_one_letter_code
_entity_poly.pdbx_strand_id
1 'polypeptide(L)'
;MSKVKKLDWKTLDIKPHHILVAFTTEPDYEMSRYILLKKDYDTYIVLEGHHCSCYDFDETEWEAIEYSRDEIGKLATATYYGESEFWKQVALQI
;
A
#
# COMPACT_ATOMS: atom_id res chain seq x y z
N MET A 1 -12.56 -11.51 -12.63
CA MET A 1 -12.33 -10.97 -11.27
C MET A 1 -11.14 -11.71 -10.70
N SER A 2 -10.00 -11.05 -10.54
CA SER A 2 -8.85 -11.67 -9.87
C SER A 2 -9.14 -11.79 -8.37
N LYS A 3 -8.66 -12.86 -7.73
CA LYS A 3 -8.79 -13.06 -6.29
C LYS A 3 -7.75 -12.18 -5.60
N VAL A 4 -8.21 -11.12 -4.94
CA VAL A 4 -7.39 -10.31 -4.03
C VAL A 4 -6.83 -11.23 -2.95
N LYS A 5 -5.50 -11.33 -2.84
CA LYS A 5 -4.83 -12.18 -1.87
C LYS A 5 -4.36 -11.32 -0.70
N LYS A 6 -5.11 -11.37 0.41
CA LYS A 6 -4.70 -10.77 1.68
C LYS A 6 -3.59 -11.62 2.32
N LEU A 7 -2.62 -10.96 2.93
CA LEU A 7 -1.50 -11.58 3.64
C LEU A 7 -1.51 -11.16 5.11
N ASP A 8 -0.95 -11.99 5.99
CA ASP A 8 -0.58 -11.55 7.33
C ASP A 8 0.74 -10.76 7.26
N TRP A 9 0.64 -9.45 7.42
CA TRP A 9 1.78 -8.54 7.31
C TRP A 9 2.89 -8.85 8.33
N LYS A 10 2.56 -9.43 9.49
CA LYS A 10 3.52 -9.78 10.55
C LYS A 10 4.45 -10.92 10.13
N THR A 11 4.08 -11.67 9.10
CA THR A 11 4.88 -12.79 8.56
C THR A 11 5.80 -12.37 7.42
N LEU A 12 5.73 -11.12 6.96
CA LEU A 12 6.53 -10.63 5.86
C LEU A 12 7.96 -10.30 6.33
N ASP A 13 8.97 -10.84 5.64
CA ASP A 13 10.37 -10.41 5.79
C ASP A 13 10.60 -9.11 5.00
N ILE A 14 10.15 -7.99 5.57
CA ILE A 14 10.27 -6.66 4.95
C ILE A 14 11.63 -6.06 5.31
N LYS A 15 12.42 -5.76 4.28
CA LYS A 15 13.69 -5.04 4.40
C LYS A 15 13.55 -3.67 3.75
N PRO A 16 14.34 -2.65 4.16
CA PRO A 16 14.21 -1.30 3.60
C PRO A 16 14.29 -1.23 2.08
N HIS A 17 15.09 -2.09 1.45
CA HIS A 17 15.24 -2.13 -0.01
C HIS A 17 14.02 -2.73 -0.75
N HIS A 18 13.06 -3.31 -0.05
CA HIS A 18 11.79 -3.71 -0.64
C HIS A 18 10.83 -2.52 -0.78
N ILE A 19 11.02 -1.43 -0.03
CA ILE A 19 10.11 -0.28 -0.06
C ILE A 19 10.37 0.55 -1.32
N LEU A 20 9.33 0.71 -2.15
CA LEU A 20 9.36 1.56 -3.34
C LEU A 20 8.69 2.91 -3.10
N VAL A 21 7.60 2.91 -2.34
CA VAL A 21 6.83 4.11 -1.98
C VAL A 21 6.40 3.98 -0.54
N ALA A 22 6.52 5.06 0.22
CA ALA A 22 5.91 5.21 1.54
C ALA A 22 5.22 6.57 1.57
N PHE A 23 3.91 6.55 1.79
CA PHE A 23 3.07 7.74 1.79
C PHE A 23 2.23 7.78 3.06
N THR A 24 2.07 8.97 3.62
CA THR A 24 1.21 9.22 4.77
C THR A 24 0.31 10.39 4.42
N THR A 25 -0.99 10.25 4.64
CA THR A 25 -1.94 11.33 4.39
C THR A 25 -1.70 12.49 5.34
N GLU A 26 -2.29 13.65 5.05
CA GLU A 26 -2.25 14.77 5.99
C GLU A 26 -2.86 14.36 7.35
N PRO A 27 -2.35 14.92 8.46
CA PRO A 27 -2.89 14.64 9.78
C PRO A 27 -4.30 15.22 9.91
N ASP A 28 -5.31 14.37 9.83
CA ASP A 28 -6.72 14.68 10.07
C ASP A 28 -7.32 13.68 11.09
N TYR A 29 -8.65 13.53 11.10
CA TYR A 29 -9.33 12.62 12.02
C TYR A 29 -9.10 11.12 11.67
N GLU A 30 -8.71 10.82 10.42
CA GLU A 30 -8.55 9.48 9.83
C GLU A 30 -7.25 9.41 9.01
N MET A 31 -6.12 9.38 9.70
CA MET A 31 -4.81 9.33 9.05
C MET A 31 -4.56 7.93 8.47
N SER A 32 -4.10 7.88 7.22
CA SER A 32 -3.77 6.64 6.52
C SER A 32 -2.29 6.60 6.11
N ARG A 33 -1.71 5.40 6.14
CA ARG A 33 -0.37 5.12 5.64
C ARG A 33 -0.43 4.04 4.58
N TYR A 34 0.27 4.30 3.48
CA TYR A 34 0.35 3.39 2.36
C TYR A 34 1.81 3.10 2.05
N ILE A 35 2.16 1.83 1.92
CA ILE A 35 3.51 1.41 1.58
C ILE A 35 3.44 0.44 0.41
N LEU A 36 4.12 0.76 -0.69
CA LEU A 36 4.36 -0.17 -1.78
C LEU A 36 5.66 -0.92 -1.53
N LEU A 37 5.57 -2.24 -1.45
CA LEU A 37 6.71 -3.14 -1.34
C LEU A 37 6.88 -3.94 -2.62
N LYS A 38 8.13 -4.13 -3.06
CA LYS A 38 8.51 -5.10 -4.07
C LYS A 38 8.94 -6.40 -3.41
N LYS A 39 8.13 -7.44 -3.56
CA LYS A 39 8.40 -8.76 -2.97
C LYS A 39 9.36 -9.58 -3.85
N ASP A 40 9.11 -9.57 -5.15
CA ASP A 40 9.94 -10.22 -6.17
C ASP A 40 9.85 -9.44 -7.50
N TYR A 41 10.27 -10.03 -8.63
CA TYR A 41 10.36 -9.32 -9.90
C TYR A 41 8.99 -8.78 -10.39
N ASP A 42 7.91 -9.55 -10.18
CA ASP A 42 6.56 -9.25 -10.69
C ASP A 42 5.48 -9.20 -9.60
N THR A 43 5.85 -9.36 -8.33
CA THR A 43 4.92 -9.33 -7.19
C THR A 43 5.17 -8.12 -6.31
N TYR A 44 4.08 -7.41 -6.04
CA TYR A 44 4.03 -6.23 -5.20
C TYR A 44 3.10 -6.46 -4.02
N ILE A 45 3.36 -5.78 -2.91
CA ILE A 45 2.48 -5.77 -1.76
C ILE A 45 2.15 -4.31 -1.45
N VAL A 46 0.87 -4.00 -1.30
CA VAL A 46 0.42 -2.74 -0.70
C VAL A 46 0.12 -3.01 0.77
N LEU A 47 0.79 -2.29 1.66
CA LEU A 47 0.43 -2.21 3.06
C LEU A 47 -0.40 -0.96 3.28
N GLU A 48 -1.61 -1.13 3.81
CA GLU A 48 -2.52 -0.06 4.15
C GLU A 48 -2.69 -0.06 5.68
N GLY A 49 -2.23 1.00 6.31
CA GLY A 49 -2.43 1.26 7.73
C GLY A 49 -3.50 2.34 7.88
N HIS A 50 -4.60 2.02 8.55
CA HIS A 50 -5.63 3.01 8.86
C HIS A 50 -5.64 3.30 10.35
N HIS A 51 -5.66 4.59 10.69
CA HIS A 51 -5.62 5.05 12.07
C HIS A 51 -6.70 6.10 12.30
N CYS A 52 -7.53 5.90 13.33
CA CYS A 52 -8.46 6.93 13.79
C CYS A 52 -7.77 7.77 14.87
N SER A 53 -7.90 9.09 14.78
CA SER A 53 -7.30 10.08 15.70
C SER A 53 -7.63 9.88 17.20
N CYS A 54 -8.59 9.01 17.52
CA CYS A 54 -8.92 8.61 18.89
C CYS A 54 -7.90 7.66 19.55
N TYR A 55 -6.97 7.07 18.79
CA TYR A 55 -6.01 6.09 19.28
C TYR A 55 -4.57 6.56 19.02
N ASP A 56 -3.56 5.92 19.61
CA ASP A 56 -2.15 6.18 19.26
C ASP A 56 -1.77 5.43 17.98
N PHE A 57 -0.77 5.92 17.25
CA PHE A 57 -0.38 5.34 15.95
C PHE A 57 0.13 3.89 16.06
N ASP A 58 0.61 3.50 17.24
CA ASP A 58 1.05 2.14 17.54
C ASP A 58 -0.12 1.13 17.54
N GLU A 59 -1.36 1.61 17.55
CA GLU A 59 -2.60 0.81 17.48
C GLU A 59 -3.18 0.71 16.05
N THR A 60 -2.43 1.16 15.05
CA THR A 60 -2.85 1.12 13.63
C THR A 60 -3.12 -0.31 13.17
N GLU A 61 -4.31 -0.55 12.62
CA GLU A 61 -4.63 -1.79 11.92
C GLU A 61 -4.03 -1.77 10.52
N TRP A 62 -3.32 -2.83 10.16
CA TRP A 62 -2.66 -2.97 8.88
C TRP A 62 -3.27 -4.09 8.05
N GLU A 63 -3.57 -3.79 6.79
CA GLU A 63 -3.89 -4.77 5.77
C GLU A 63 -2.73 -4.90 4.77
N ALA A 64 -2.36 -6.14 4.44
CA ALA A 64 -1.41 -6.42 3.38
C ALA A 64 -2.11 -7.10 2.20
N ILE A 65 -1.98 -6.52 1.01
CA ILE A 65 -2.59 -7.05 -0.20
C ILE A 65 -1.51 -7.32 -1.24
N GLU A 66 -1.44 -8.56 -1.72
CA GLU A 66 -0.53 -8.97 -2.79
C GLU A 66 -1.15 -8.73 -4.16
N TYR A 67 -0.36 -8.15 -5.07
CA TYR A 67 -0.72 -7.88 -6.46
C TYR A 67 0.39 -8.34 -7.39
N SER A 68 0.01 -8.89 -8.54
CA SER A 68 0.89 -8.99 -9.69
C SER A 68 1.17 -7.61 -10.30
N ARG A 69 2.24 -7.51 -11.11
CA ARG A 69 2.58 -6.30 -11.86
C ARG A 69 1.42 -5.75 -12.69
N ASP A 70 0.68 -6.64 -13.36
CA ASP A 70 -0.46 -6.25 -14.20
C ASP A 70 -1.63 -5.69 -13.36
N GLU A 71 -1.86 -6.24 -12.17
CA GLU A 71 -2.93 -5.77 -11.28
C GLU A 71 -2.59 -4.42 -10.68
N ILE A 72 -1.37 -4.27 -10.14
CA ILE A 72 -0.94 -3.00 -9.54
C ILE A 72 -0.87 -1.89 -10.59
N GLY A 73 -0.45 -2.21 -11.83
CA GLY A 73 -0.45 -1.23 -12.93
C GLY A 73 -1.85 -0.76 -13.33
N LYS A 74 -2.84 -1.67 -13.33
CA LYS A 74 -4.25 -1.32 -13.56
C LYS A 74 -4.80 -0.44 -12.43
N LEU A 75 -4.44 -0.71 -11.18
CA LEU A 75 -4.85 0.11 -10.04
C LEU A 75 -4.21 1.50 -10.11
N ALA A 76 -2.91 1.57 -10.31
CA ALA A 76 -2.16 2.84 -10.33
C ALA A 76 -2.60 3.79 -11.45
N THR A 77 -3.13 3.27 -12.55
CA THR A 77 -3.65 4.05 -13.68
C THR A 77 -5.17 4.20 -13.68
N ALA A 78 -5.85 3.67 -12.66
CA ALA A 78 -7.29 3.73 -12.59
C ALA A 78 -7.78 5.15 -12.31
N THR A 79 -8.79 5.60 -13.05
CA THR A 79 -9.33 6.97 -12.97
C THR A 79 -9.84 7.33 -11.58
N TYR A 80 -10.36 6.37 -10.81
CA TYR A 80 -10.85 6.60 -9.45
C TYR A 80 -9.73 6.85 -8.43
N TYR A 81 -8.47 6.52 -8.75
CA TYR A 81 -7.29 6.88 -7.96
C TYR A 81 -6.52 8.08 -8.53
N GLY A 82 -7.05 8.76 -9.55
CA GLY A 82 -6.36 9.83 -10.26
C GLY A 82 -5.91 11.01 -9.39
N GLU A 83 -6.53 11.23 -8.23
CA GLU A 83 -6.14 12.28 -7.28
C GLU A 83 -5.23 11.78 -6.15
N SER A 84 -5.07 10.47 -5.98
CA SER A 84 -4.25 9.89 -4.91
C SER A 84 -2.76 10.04 -5.21
N GLU A 85 -2.06 10.80 -4.37
CA GLU A 85 -0.61 10.99 -4.50
C GLU A 85 0.17 9.68 -4.35
N PHE A 86 -0.29 8.78 -3.47
CA PHE A 86 0.26 7.43 -3.37
C PHE A 86 0.19 6.69 -4.72
N TRP A 87 -0.99 6.61 -5.34
CA TRP A 87 -1.14 5.89 -6.61
C TRP A 87 -0.42 6.55 -7.79
N LYS A 88 -0.31 7.89 -7.79
CA LYS A 88 0.57 8.61 -8.73
C LYS A 88 2.03 8.17 -8.59
N GLN A 89 2.52 8.05 -7.37
CA GLN A 89 3.89 7.56 -7.11
C GLN A 89 4.04 6.08 -7.46
N VAL A 90 3.05 5.24 -7.17
CA VAL A 90 3.04 3.83 -7.60
C VAL A 90 3.18 3.74 -9.13
N ALA A 91 2.42 4.53 -9.89
CA ALA A 91 2.48 4.53 -11.35
C ALA A 91 3.88 4.86 -11.92
N LEU A 92 4.72 5.58 -11.17
CA LEU A 92 6.11 5.88 -11.57
C LEU A 92 7.09 4.73 -11.32
N GLN A 93 6.71 3.74 -10.50
CA GLN A 93 7.56 2.61 -10.12
C GLN A 93 7.31 1.34 -10.94
N ILE A 94 6.13 1.22 -11.55
CA ILE A 94 5.66 0.01 -12.25
C ILE A 94 5.94 0.09 -13.76
#